data_AF-A0A0S3TES4-F1
#
_entry.id   AF-A0A0S3TES4-F1
#
_cell.length_a   1.000
_cell.length_b   1.000
_cell.length_c   1.000
_cell.angle_alpha   90.00
_cell.angle_beta   90.00
_cell.angle_gamma   90.00
#
_symmetry.space_group_name_H-M   'P 1'
#
loop_
_entity.id
_entity.type
_entity.pdbx_description
1 polymer ?
#
loop_
_entity_poly.entity_id
_entity_poly.type
_entity_poly.pdbx_seq_one_letter_code
_entity_poly.pdbx_strand_id
1 'polypeptide(L)'
;MANSNLPRRIIKETQRLLSEPAPGISASPSEDNMRYFNVMILGPTQSPYEGGVFKLELFLPEEYPMAAPKVRFLTKIYHPNIDKLGRICLDILKDKWSPALQIRTVLLRSVVRRDRLEKDMMLADYTILDLVQGCPVLLFLILKCYMIDLAIFICPN
;
A
#
# COMPACT_ATOMS: atom_id res chain seq x y z
N MET A 1 -25.01 4.62 -21.32
CA MET A 1 -23.57 4.63 -20.99
C MET A 1 -23.35 5.80 -20.06
N ALA A 2 -22.96 5.56 -18.81
CA ALA A 2 -22.95 6.56 -17.74
C ALA A 2 -21.84 7.61 -17.95
N ASN A 3 -22.02 8.47 -18.95
CA ASN A 3 -21.25 9.70 -19.13
C ASN A 3 -21.77 10.73 -18.12
N SER A 4 -21.65 10.38 -16.83
CA SER A 4 -21.63 11.38 -15.78
C SER A 4 -20.51 12.34 -16.13
N ASN A 5 -20.77 13.64 -16.03
CA ASN A 5 -19.85 14.70 -16.41
C ASN A 5 -18.62 14.64 -15.49
N LEU A 6 -17.66 13.76 -15.82
CA LEU A 6 -16.55 13.46 -14.94
C LEU A 6 -15.69 14.71 -14.79
N PRO A 7 -15.32 15.07 -13.55
CA PRO A 7 -14.43 16.20 -13.33
C PRO A 7 -13.17 16.08 -14.21
N ARG A 8 -12.80 17.18 -14.88
CA ARG A 8 -11.61 17.24 -15.75
C ARG A 8 -10.35 16.72 -15.07
N ARG A 9 -10.28 16.83 -13.73
CA ARG A 9 -9.20 16.31 -12.90
C ARG A 9 -9.06 14.78 -13.04
N ILE A 10 -10.16 14.03 -12.94
CA ILE A 10 -10.15 12.56 -13.00
C ILE A 10 -9.68 12.08 -14.38
N ILE A 11 -10.19 12.70 -15.45
CA ILE A 11 -9.80 12.37 -16.82
C ILE A 11 -8.30 12.57 -17.02
N LYS A 12 -7.76 13.73 -16.59
CA LYS A 12 -6.32 14.03 -16.70
C LYS A 12 -5.45 13.08 -15.88
N GLU A 13 -5.87 12.74 -14.66
CA GLU A 13 -5.10 11.78 -13.84
C GLU A 13 -5.14 10.38 -14.42
N THR A 14 -6.29 9.94 -14.94
CA THR A 14 -6.43 8.65 -15.63
C THR A 14 -5.50 8.57 -16.83
N GLN A 15 -5.49 9.60 -17.68
CA GLN A 15 -4.58 9.66 -18.83
C GLN A 15 -3.11 9.56 -18.40
N ARG A 16 -2.72 10.27 -17.34
CA ARG A 16 -1.34 10.22 -16.81
C ARG A 16 -0.96 8.85 -16.25
N LEU A 17 -1.88 8.20 -15.54
CA LEU A 17 -1.64 6.84 -15.01
C LEU A 17 -1.42 5.83 -16.14
N LEU A 18 -2.12 5.99 -17.26
CA LEU A 18 -1.99 5.13 -18.44
C LEU A 18 -0.75 5.46 -19.28
N SER A 19 -0.41 6.74 -19.46
CA SER A 19 0.75 7.16 -20.26
C SER A 19 2.07 6.96 -19.54
N GLU A 20 2.08 7.10 -18.22
CA GLU A 20 3.28 7.05 -17.38
C GLU A 20 3.06 6.12 -16.16
N PRO A 21 2.93 4.80 -16.38
CA PRO A 21 2.80 3.85 -15.28
C PRO A 21 4.06 3.90 -14.40
N ALA A 22 3.87 3.88 -13.08
CA ALA A 22 4.98 3.78 -12.16
C ALA A 22 5.59 2.36 -12.21
N PRO A 23 6.91 2.20 -12.02
CA PRO A 23 7.54 0.88 -12.01
C PRO A 23 6.88 -0.04 -10.99
N GLY A 24 6.43 -1.21 -11.45
CA GLY A 24 5.74 -2.20 -10.61
C GLY A 24 4.34 -1.80 -10.16
N ILE A 25 3.74 -0.72 -10.68
CA ILE A 25 2.38 -0.28 -10.37
C ILE A 25 1.61 -0.10 -11.67
N SER A 26 0.46 -0.77 -11.76
CA SER A 26 -0.52 -0.56 -12.82
C SER A 26 -1.83 -0.11 -12.21
N ALA A 27 -2.47 0.90 -12.80
CA ALA A 27 -3.74 1.43 -12.34
C ALA A 27 -4.61 1.73 -13.57
N SER A 28 -5.78 1.11 -13.63
CA SER A 28 -6.72 1.26 -14.75
C SER A 28 -8.12 1.55 -14.21
N PRO A 29 -8.89 2.46 -14.83
CA PRO A 29 -10.26 2.70 -14.44
C PRO A 29 -11.13 1.46 -14.74
N SER A 30 -12.17 1.24 -13.95
CA SER A 30 -13.18 0.23 -14.23
C SER A 30 -14.04 0.64 -15.43
N GLU A 31 -14.48 -0.32 -16.24
CA GLU A 31 -15.32 -0.10 -17.42
C GLU A 31 -16.70 0.48 -17.04
N ASP A 32 -17.25 0.04 -15.90
CA ASP A 32 -18.57 0.46 -15.42
C ASP A 32 -18.56 1.84 -14.76
N ASN A 33 -17.44 2.21 -14.13
CA ASN A 33 -17.34 3.43 -13.34
C ASN A 33 -15.91 3.96 -13.31
N MET A 34 -15.67 5.08 -14.01
CA MET A 34 -14.37 5.75 -14.08
C MET A 34 -13.88 6.37 -12.75
N ARG A 35 -14.69 6.35 -11.68
CA ARG A 35 -14.24 6.71 -10.33
C ARG A 35 -13.63 5.53 -9.58
N TYR A 36 -13.84 4.31 -10.07
CA TYR A 36 -13.21 3.10 -9.55
C TYR A 36 -12.00 2.74 -10.40
N PHE A 37 -10.93 2.36 -9.73
CA PHE A 37 -9.69 1.95 -10.37
C PHE A 37 -9.26 0.59 -9.82
N ASN A 38 -8.94 -0.31 -10.75
CA ASN A 38 -8.26 -1.55 -10.47
C ASN A 38 -6.77 -1.28 -10.49
N VAL A 39 -6.12 -1.50 -9.35
CA VAL A 39 -4.70 -1.25 -9.17
C VAL A 39 -4.00 -2.57 -8.86
N MET A 40 -2.88 -2.82 -9.50
CA MET A 40 -2.02 -3.96 -9.23
C MET A 40 -0.60 -3.47 -8.96
N ILE A 41 -0.04 -3.96 -7.86
CA ILE A 41 1.26 -3.57 -7.33
C ILE A 41 2.13 -4.83 -7.22
N LEU A 42 3.33 -4.76 -7.78
CA LEU A 42 4.37 -5.74 -7.57
C LEU A 42 5.07 -5.46 -6.24
N GLY A 43 5.32 -6.52 -5.49
CA GLY A 43 6.10 -6.43 -4.27
C GLY A 43 7.50 -5.87 -4.54
N PRO A 44 7.97 -4.89 -3.75
CA PRO A 44 9.31 -4.34 -3.91
C PRO A 44 10.39 -5.42 -3.75
N THR A 45 11.44 -5.34 -4.55
CA THR A 45 12.66 -6.13 -4.34
C THR A 45 13.30 -5.77 -3.00
N GLN A 46 13.96 -6.74 -2.37
CA GLN A 46 14.59 -6.60 -1.05
C GLN A 46 13.60 -6.40 0.11
N SER A 47 12.31 -6.69 -0.12
CA SER A 47 11.26 -6.68 0.91
C SER A 47 10.69 -8.08 1.11
N PRO A 48 10.02 -8.39 2.23
CA PRO A 48 9.35 -9.68 2.43
C PRO A 48 8.19 -9.92 1.45
N TYR A 49 7.83 -8.90 0.65
CA TYR A 49 6.79 -8.97 -0.36
C TYR A 49 7.33 -9.23 -1.76
N GLU A 50 8.66 -9.33 -1.95
CA GLU A 50 9.31 -9.55 -3.24
C GLU A 50 8.70 -10.75 -3.99
N GLY A 51 8.44 -10.56 -5.29
CA GLY A 51 7.78 -11.55 -6.13
C GLY A 51 6.26 -11.65 -5.93
N GLY A 52 5.70 -10.97 -4.93
CA GLY A 52 4.26 -10.89 -4.68
C GLY A 52 3.53 -9.97 -5.66
N VAL A 53 2.26 -10.28 -5.93
CA VAL A 53 1.34 -9.44 -6.72
C VAL A 53 0.13 -9.08 -5.88
N PHE A 54 -0.01 -7.79 -5.58
CA PHE A 54 -1.06 -7.26 -4.71
C PHE A 54 -2.09 -6.52 -5.54
N LYS A 55 -3.35 -6.94 -5.42
CA LYS A 55 -4.49 -6.27 -6.03
C LYS A 55 -5.08 -5.29 -5.04
N LEU A 56 -5.35 -4.08 -5.50
CA LEU A 56 -5.97 -3.01 -4.74
C LEU A 56 -7.14 -2.44 -5.55
N GLU A 57 -8.13 -1.95 -4.82
CA GLU A 57 -9.15 -1.07 -5.36
C GLU A 57 -8.87 0.37 -4.91
N LEU A 58 -9.09 1.31 -5.82
CA LEU A 58 -9.07 2.73 -5.52
C LEU A 58 -10.40 3.35 -5.96
N PHE A 59 -11.00 4.13 -5.06
CA PHE A 59 -12.27 4.81 -5.30
C PHE A 59 -12.13 6.32 -5.09
N LEU A 60 -12.61 7.08 -6.07
CA LEU A 60 -12.67 8.54 -6.03
C LEU A 60 -14.06 9.00 -5.59
N PRO A 61 -14.21 9.52 -4.36
CA PRO A 61 -15.51 10.02 -3.88
C PRO A 61 -15.98 11.24 -4.69
N GLU A 62 -17.24 11.64 -4.51
CA GLU A 62 -17.83 12.74 -5.28
C GLU A 62 -17.09 14.06 -5.04
N GLU A 63 -16.63 14.27 -3.82
CA GLU A 63 -15.89 15.45 -3.35
C GLU A 63 -14.42 15.45 -3.80
N TYR A 64 -13.94 14.44 -4.52
CA TYR A 64 -12.57 14.41 -5.04
C TYR A 64 -12.34 15.56 -6.04
N PRO A 65 -11.24 16.34 -5.93
CA PRO A 65 -10.03 16.10 -5.13
C PRO A 65 -10.00 16.76 -3.74
N MET A 66 -11.09 17.38 -3.28
CA MET A 66 -11.15 17.99 -1.94
C MET A 66 -11.11 16.92 -0.84
N ALA A 67 -11.78 15.80 -1.08
CA ALA A 67 -11.62 14.59 -0.27
C ALA A 67 -10.55 13.65 -0.85
N ALA A 68 -9.86 12.92 0.04
CA ALA A 68 -8.86 11.92 -0.33
C ALA A 68 -9.49 10.72 -1.07
N PRO A 69 -8.74 10.08 -1.98
CA PRO A 69 -9.15 8.81 -2.57
C PRO A 69 -9.19 7.72 -1.49
N LYS A 70 -10.15 6.80 -1.60
CA LYS A 70 -10.21 5.61 -0.75
C LYS A 70 -9.43 4.49 -1.43
N VAL A 71 -8.45 3.92 -0.75
CA VAL A 71 -7.62 2.82 -1.29
C VAL A 71 -7.68 1.64 -0.35
N ARG A 72 -7.90 0.44 -0.91
CA ARG A 72 -8.00 -0.80 -0.16
C ARG A 72 -7.33 -1.95 -0.89
N PHE A 73 -6.56 -2.75 -0.17
CA PHE A 73 -6.02 -4.01 -0.64
C PHE A 73 -7.13 -5.07 -0.73
N LEU A 74 -7.24 -5.68 -1.91
CA LEU A 74 -8.07 -6.86 -2.14
C LEU A 74 -7.31 -8.13 -1.79
N THR A 75 -6.00 -8.16 -2.11
CA THR A 75 -5.11 -9.23 -1.66
C THR A 75 -4.86 -9.09 -0.16
N LYS A 76 -5.07 -10.15 0.61
CA LYS A 76 -4.74 -10.17 2.05
C LYS A 76 -3.23 -9.98 2.22
N ILE A 77 -2.86 -8.97 3.00
CA ILE A 77 -1.46 -8.62 3.30
C ILE A 77 -1.37 -8.27 4.78
N TYR A 78 -0.28 -8.69 5.41
CA TYR A 78 0.06 -8.29 6.77
C TYR A 78 1.04 -7.13 6.66
N HIS A 79 0.62 -5.93 7.03
CA HIS A 79 1.46 -4.75 7.00
C HIS A 79 1.00 -3.76 8.08
N PRO A 80 1.89 -3.06 8.81
CA PRO A 80 1.49 -2.26 9.97
C PRO A 80 0.52 -1.12 9.64
N ASN A 81 0.63 -0.57 8.44
CA ASN A 81 -0.27 0.49 7.96
C ASN A 81 -1.51 -0.04 7.21
N ILE A 82 -1.79 -1.35 7.25
CA ILE A 82 -2.93 -1.98 6.58
C ILE A 82 -3.76 -2.73 7.62
N ASP A 83 -5.05 -2.40 7.68
CA ASP A 83 -5.95 -3.09 8.61
C ASP A 83 -6.42 -4.45 8.09
N LYS A 84 -7.15 -5.20 8.94
CA LYS A 84 -7.68 -6.53 8.59
C LYS A 84 -8.65 -6.53 7.38
N LEU A 85 -9.18 -5.36 7.02
CA LEU A 85 -10.08 -5.18 5.88
C LEU A 85 -9.32 -4.72 4.62
N GLY A 86 -8.00 -4.53 4.71
CA GLY A 86 -7.13 -4.07 3.63
C GLY A 86 -7.06 -2.54 3.48
N ARG A 87 -7.66 -1.76 4.37
CA ARG A 87 -7.66 -0.28 4.30
C ARG A 87 -6.29 0.26 4.71
N ILE A 88 -5.84 1.27 3.99
CA ILE A 88 -4.53 1.88 4.18
C ILE A 88 -4.62 3.05 5.17
N CYS A 89 -3.85 3.00 6.26
CA CYS A 89 -3.73 4.06 7.25
C CYS A 89 -2.48 4.91 7.00
N LEU A 90 -2.52 5.78 5.99
CA LEU A 90 -1.47 6.76 5.73
C LEU A 90 -1.95 8.17 6.08
N ASP A 91 -1.06 8.97 6.67
CA ASP A 91 -1.29 10.38 7.01
C ASP A 91 -1.71 11.22 5.79
N ILE A 92 -1.14 10.93 4.63
CA ILE A 92 -1.50 11.59 3.36
C ILE A 92 -2.93 11.29 2.87
N LEU A 93 -3.58 10.24 3.39
CA LEU A 93 -4.97 9.89 3.09
C LEU A 93 -5.94 10.39 4.17
N LYS A 94 -5.43 11.05 5.21
CA LYS A 94 -6.19 11.59 6.34
C LYS A 94 -5.92 13.09 6.46
N ASP A 95 -5.19 13.49 7.48
CA ASP A 95 -4.93 14.86 7.91
C ASP A 95 -4.00 15.64 6.97
N LYS A 96 -3.11 14.95 6.24
CA LYS A 96 -2.17 15.57 5.30
C LYS A 96 -2.61 15.46 3.83
N TRP A 97 -3.86 15.08 3.58
CA TRP A 97 -4.38 15.12 2.23
C TRP A 97 -4.42 16.56 1.71
N SER A 98 -3.98 16.74 0.47
CA SER A 98 -4.10 17.99 -0.25
C SER A 98 -4.57 17.71 -1.67
N PRO A 99 -5.50 18.51 -2.24
CA PRO A 99 -5.91 18.39 -3.64
C PRO A 99 -4.75 18.52 -4.64
N ALA A 100 -3.59 19.04 -4.22
CA ALA A 100 -2.38 19.10 -5.04
C ALA A 100 -1.72 17.72 -5.21
N LEU A 101 -1.99 16.76 -4.33
CA LEU A 101 -1.51 15.39 -4.45
C LEU A 101 -2.24 14.65 -5.58
N GLN A 102 -1.49 13.82 -6.29
CA GLN A 102 -1.98 13.01 -7.41
C GLN A 102 -2.16 11.56 -6.97
N ILE A 103 -3.06 10.82 -7.64
CA ILE A 103 -3.26 9.38 -7.43
C ILE A 103 -1.93 8.62 -7.56
N ARG A 104 -1.10 8.97 -8.54
CA ARG A 104 0.25 8.39 -8.70
C ARG A 104 1.09 8.52 -7.42
N THR A 105 1.09 9.69 -6.79
CA THR A 105 1.86 9.93 -5.55
C THR A 105 1.32 9.10 -4.39
N VAL A 106 0.01 8.95 -4.30
CA VAL A 106 -0.64 8.09 -3.30
C VAL A 106 -0.22 6.64 -3.49
N LEU A 107 -0.31 6.13 -4.72
CA LEU A 107 0.08 4.75 -5.06
C LEU A 107 1.57 4.52 -4.77
N LEU A 108 2.44 5.42 -5.20
CA LEU A 108 3.87 5.34 -4.89
C LEU A 108 4.14 5.37 -3.39
N ARG A 109 3.45 6.20 -2.61
CA ARG A 109 3.67 6.26 -1.16
C ARG A 109 3.14 5.03 -0.42
N SER A 110 2.16 4.35 -1.01
CA SER A 110 1.63 3.08 -0.51
C SER A 110 2.60 1.92 -0.68
N VAL A 111 3.59 2.04 -1.59
CA VAL A 111 4.60 1.02 -1.90
C VAL A 111 5.99 1.41 -1.39
N VAL A 112 6.35 2.69 -1.52
CA VAL A 112 7.72 3.23 -1.34
C VAL A 112 7.84 3.99 -0.01
N ARG A 113 7.02 3.67 0.99
CA ARG A 113 7.49 3.91 2.35
C ARG A 113 8.60 2.88 2.57
N ARG A 114 9.82 3.29 2.17
CA ARG A 114 11.11 2.69 2.48
C ARG A 114 11.04 2.38 3.97
N ASP A 115 10.71 1.14 4.26
CA ASP A 115 10.41 0.71 5.60
C ASP A 115 11.69 0.92 6.38
N ARG A 116 11.65 1.84 7.36
CA ARG A 116 12.68 1.87 8.40
C ARG A 116 12.77 0.48 9.09
N LEU A 117 11.69 -0.31 8.97
CA LEU A 117 11.60 -1.71 9.32
C LEU A 117 12.52 -2.65 8.51
N GLU A 118 13.00 -2.33 7.30
CA GLU A 118 14.03 -3.18 6.65
C GLU A 118 15.33 -3.15 7.45
N LYS A 119 15.69 -1.99 8.02
CA LYS A 119 16.87 -1.88 8.88
C LYS A 119 16.64 -2.55 10.22
N ASP A 120 15.47 -2.38 10.84
CA ASP A 120 15.18 -2.96 12.15
C ASP A 120 14.96 -4.49 12.06
N MET A 121 14.33 -5.00 10.99
CA MET A 121 14.16 -6.44 10.74
C MET A 121 15.48 -7.12 10.37
N MET A 122 16.30 -6.51 9.49
CA MET A 122 17.63 -7.06 9.18
C MET A 122 18.57 -6.99 10.39
N LEU A 123 18.57 -5.91 11.19
CA LEU A 123 19.37 -5.86 12.42
C LEU A 123 18.90 -6.89 13.45
N ALA A 124 17.59 -7.14 13.56
CA ALA A 124 17.05 -8.18 14.43
C ALA A 124 17.50 -9.58 13.95
N ASP A 125 17.50 -9.86 12.66
CA ASP A 125 17.98 -11.14 12.11
C ASP A 125 19.48 -11.34 12.34
N TYR A 126 20.34 -10.34 12.13
CA TYR A 126 21.78 -10.48 12.40
C TYR A 126 22.08 -10.69 13.88
N THR A 127 21.37 -10.01 14.79
CA THR A 127 21.55 -10.19 16.24
C THR A 127 20.99 -11.53 16.74
N ILE A 128 19.92 -12.04 16.10
CA ILE A 128 19.30 -13.33 16.43
C ILE A 128 20.08 -14.50 15.82
N LEU A 129 20.68 -14.35 14.63
CA LEU A 129 21.57 -15.36 14.03
C LEU A 129 22.82 -15.61 14.88
N ASP A 130 23.35 -14.58 15.56
CA ASP A 130 24.45 -14.74 16.52
C ASP A 130 24.01 -15.43 17.83
N LEU A 131 22.72 -15.37 18.19
CA LEU A 131 22.16 -16.05 19.37
C LEU A 131 21.59 -17.45 19.07
N VAL A 132 21.28 -17.76 17.81
CA VAL A 132 20.59 -18.99 17.37
C VAL A 132 21.50 -19.83 16.46
N GLN A 133 22.78 -19.99 16.82
CA GLN A 133 23.71 -20.89 16.11
C GLN A 133 23.42 -22.40 16.30
N GLY A 134 22.17 -22.83 16.48
CA GLY A 134 21.92 -24.27 16.62
C GLY A 134 20.48 -24.80 16.63
N CYS A 135 19.45 -23.97 16.39
CA CYS A 135 18.08 -24.48 16.46
C CYS A 135 17.17 -23.93 15.34
N PRO A 136 16.95 -24.69 14.24
CA PRO A 136 16.15 -24.23 13.10
C PRO A 136 14.64 -24.06 13.43
N VAL A 137 14.17 -24.64 14.55
CA VAL A 137 12.78 -24.55 15.00
C VAL A 137 12.48 -23.21 15.67
N LEU A 138 13.49 -22.57 16.27
CA LEU A 138 13.34 -21.30 16.99
C LEU A 138 13.25 -20.09 16.04
N LEU A 139 13.95 -20.15 14.90
CA LEU A 139 13.89 -19.14 13.84
C LEU A 139 12.47 -18.96 13.29
N PHE A 140 11.72 -20.07 13.11
CA PHE A 140 10.33 -20.04 12.65
C PHE A 140 9.35 -19.47 13.69
N LEU A 141 9.64 -19.63 14.98
CA LEU A 141 8.82 -19.08 16.07
C LEU A 141 9.10 -17.60 16.28
N ILE A 142 10.36 -17.17 16.13
CA ILE A 142 10.75 -15.76 16.23
C ILE A 142 10.16 -14.94 15.09
N LEU A 143 10.21 -15.43 13.85
CA LEU A 143 9.55 -14.77 12.70
C LEU A 143 8.03 -14.67 12.88
N LYS A 144 7.40 -15.67 13.54
CA LYS A 144 5.98 -15.62 13.91
C LYS A 144 5.71 -14.62 15.04
N CYS A 145 6.54 -14.58 16.09
CA CYS A 145 6.37 -13.66 17.22
C CYS A 145 6.62 -12.20 16.82
N TYR A 146 7.66 -11.89 16.05
CA TYR A 146 7.97 -10.51 15.64
C TYR A 146 6.90 -9.89 14.73
N MET A 147 6.25 -10.70 13.89
CA MET A 147 5.12 -10.25 13.07
C MET A 147 3.82 -10.06 13.88
N ILE A 148 3.72 -10.66 15.07
CA ILE A 148 2.55 -10.53 15.97
C ILE A 148 2.75 -9.36 16.94
N ASP A 149 3.96 -9.14 17.47
CA ASP A 149 4.22 -8.10 18.47
C ASP A 149 4.25 -6.68 17.86
N LEU A 150 4.59 -6.52 16.58
CA LEU A 150 4.51 -5.23 15.90
C LEU A 150 3.06 -4.76 15.66
N ALA A 151 2.08 -5.67 15.72
CA ALA A 151 0.66 -5.34 15.56
C ALA A 151 0.05 -4.65 16.80
N ILE A 152 0.71 -4.72 17.96
CA ILE A 152 0.21 -4.13 19.21
C ILE A 152 0.62 -2.65 19.35
N PHE A 153 1.67 -2.19 18.65
CA PHE A 153 2.26 -0.88 18.91
C PHE A 153 1.83 0.27 17.97
N ILE A 154 1.03 0.03 16.92
CA ILE A 154 0.72 1.07 15.89
C ILE A 154 -0.78 1.41 15.78
N CYS A 155 -1.56 1.23 16.84
CA CYS A 155 -2.87 1.90 16.97
C CYS A 155 -3.10 2.28 18.44
N PRO A 156 -2.82 3.53 18.87
CA PRO A 156 -3.51 4.04 20.04
C PRO A 156 -4.99 4.22 19.65
N ASN A 157 -5.89 3.81 20.56
CA ASN A 157 -7.33 4.02 20.48
C ASN A 157 -7.71 5.44 20.05
#